data_AF-A0A7X3GGF2-F1
#
_entry.id   AF-A0A7X3GGF2-F1
#
_cell.length_a   1.000
_cell.length_b   1.000
_cell.length_c   1.000
_cell.angle_alpha   90.00
_cell.angle_beta   90.00
_cell.angle_gamma   90.00
#
_symmetry.space_group_name_H-M   'P 1'
#
loop_
_entity.id
_entity.type
_entity.pdbx_description
1 polymer ?
#
loop_
_entity_poly.entity_id
_entity_poly.type
_entity_poly.pdbx_seq_one_letter_code
_entity_poly.pdbx_strand_id
1 'polypeptide(L)'
;MDTSQLIEWSVIHNIVERTECGFFSYLREWKKANREDYIDTFMGDLDIYLCTAKMKSIQLTHHFELSYDVVYSTLYVLYLGERIGEYHMIFTLDGAIEDEGLQLDQTSKDSIREGSIKLWMIRSARNAGLSIHSIAQAVEIEENLITHLLNEQ
;
A
#
# COMPACT_ATOMS: atom_id res chain seq x y z
N MET A 1 16.23 -19.32 -14.73
CA MET A 1 15.61 -19.64 -13.43
C MET A 1 14.23 -20.18 -13.71
N ASP A 2 13.86 -21.31 -13.11
CA ASP A 2 12.46 -21.77 -13.13
C ASP A 2 11.66 -21.18 -11.96
N THR A 3 10.36 -21.49 -11.89
CA THR A 3 9.47 -20.97 -10.84
C THR A 3 9.90 -21.39 -9.43
N SER A 4 10.37 -22.63 -9.25
CA SER A 4 10.78 -23.13 -7.93
C SER A 4 12.04 -22.41 -7.45
N GLN A 5 13.01 -22.21 -8.34
CA GLN A 5 14.21 -21.44 -8.06
C GLN A 5 13.89 -19.97 -7.74
N LEU A 6 12.92 -19.36 -8.43
CA LEU A 6 12.51 -17.98 -8.14
C LEU A 6 11.83 -17.85 -6.77
N ILE A 7 11.00 -18.83 -6.39
CA ILE A 7 10.38 -18.85 -5.06
C ILE A 7 11.45 -19.02 -3.98
N GLU A 8 12.37 -19.96 -4.14
CA GLU A 8 13.47 -20.17 -3.19
C GLU A 8 14.32 -18.91 -3.04
N TRP A 9 14.72 -18.31 -4.17
CA TRP A 9 15.43 -17.05 -4.22
C TRP A 9 14.68 -15.94 -3.47
N SER A 10 13.37 -15.81 -3.69
CA SER A 10 12.54 -14.78 -3.04
C SER A 10 12.51 -14.90 -1.51
N VAL A 11 12.56 -16.14 -1.00
CA VAL A 11 12.61 -16.43 0.43
C VAL A 11 14.01 -16.11 0.98
N ILE A 12 15.07 -16.52 0.29
CA ILE A 12 16.46 -16.26 0.70
C ILE A 12 16.71 -14.75 0.85
N HIS A 13 16.22 -13.95 -0.10
CA HIS A 13 16.40 -12.50 -0.10
C HIS A 13 15.31 -11.71 0.63
N ASN A 14 14.34 -12.42 1.22
CA ASN A 14 13.20 -11.90 1.96
C ASN A 14 12.46 -10.77 1.23
N ILE A 15 12.25 -10.92 -0.08
CA ILE A 15 11.80 -9.79 -0.91
C ILE A 15 10.36 -9.40 -0.60
N VAL A 16 9.49 -10.34 -0.16
CA VAL A 16 8.08 -10.05 0.13
C VAL A 16 7.97 -9.07 1.29
N GLU A 17 8.57 -9.40 2.44
CA GLU A 17 8.57 -8.53 3.62
C GLU A 17 9.26 -7.19 3.33
N ARG A 18 10.37 -7.22 2.57
CA ARG A 18 11.07 -6.00 2.15
C ARG A 18 10.20 -5.12 1.26
N THR A 19 9.39 -5.71 0.39
CA THR A 19 8.46 -4.97 -0.48
C THR A 19 7.34 -4.34 0.34
N GLU A 20 6.76 -5.09 1.30
CA GLU A 20 5.73 -4.55 2.19
C GLU A 20 6.25 -3.40 3.06
N CYS A 21 7.43 -3.58 3.68
CA CYS A 21 8.09 -2.52 4.43
C CYS A 21 8.52 -1.34 3.55
N GLY A 22 8.97 -1.64 2.33
CA GLY A 22 9.37 -0.66 1.33
C GLY A 22 8.24 0.28 0.97
N PHE A 23 7.04 -0.26 0.70
CA PHE A 23 5.85 0.53 0.41
C PHE A 23 5.56 1.60 1.47
N PHE A 24 5.53 1.21 2.75
CA PHE A 24 5.24 2.16 3.83
C PHE A 24 6.38 3.18 4.02
N SER A 25 7.63 2.76 3.83
CA SER A 25 8.79 3.65 3.89
C SER A 25 8.78 4.67 2.76
N TYR A 26 8.46 4.21 1.54
CA TYR A 26 8.31 5.03 0.34
C TYR A 26 7.29 6.15 0.55
N LEU A 27 6.09 5.82 1.06
CA LEU A 27 5.06 6.84 1.33
C LEU A 27 5.51 7.86 2.39
N ARG A 28 6.16 7.42 3.46
CA ARG A 28 6.65 8.31 4.53
C ARG A 28 7.74 9.25 4.03
N GLU A 29 8.70 8.74 3.28
CA GLU A 29 9.79 9.55 2.72
C GLU A 29 9.29 10.48 1.63
N TRP A 30 8.37 10.06 0.76
CA TRP A 30 7.74 10.96 -0.23
C TRP A 30 7.02 12.12 0.46
N LYS A 31 6.18 11.82 1.47
CA LYS A 31 5.49 12.86 2.26
C LYS A 31 6.45 13.86 2.90
N LYS A 32 7.63 13.41 3.33
CA LYS A 32 8.66 14.25 3.96
C LYS A 32 9.48 15.05 2.95
N ALA A 33 9.87 14.42 1.83
CA ALA A 33 10.76 15.01 0.83
C ALA A 33 10.02 15.97 -0.11
N ASN A 34 8.80 15.61 -0.53
CA ASN A 34 7.99 16.40 -1.45
C ASN A 34 6.50 16.38 -1.06
N ARG A 35 6.18 17.09 0.02
CA ARG A 35 4.84 17.12 0.62
C ARG A 35 3.75 17.63 -0.34
N GLU A 36 4.06 18.62 -1.18
CA GLU A 36 3.08 19.22 -2.08
C GLU A 36 2.60 18.22 -3.12
N ASP A 37 3.55 17.55 -3.79
CA ASP A 37 3.28 16.50 -4.76
C ASP A 37 2.57 15.28 -4.15
N TYR A 38 2.95 14.90 -2.92
CA TYR A 38 2.23 13.86 -2.17
C TYR A 38 0.76 14.24 -1.96
N ILE A 39 0.49 15.47 -1.50
CA ILE A 39 -0.88 15.94 -1.26
C ILE A 39 -1.67 16.02 -2.57
N ASP A 40 -1.07 16.50 -3.65
CA ASP A 40 -1.74 16.60 -4.95
C ASP A 40 -2.09 15.21 -5.50
N THR A 41 -1.15 14.26 -5.41
CA THR A 41 -1.32 12.87 -5.86
C THR A 41 -2.50 12.20 -5.16
N PHE A 42 -2.59 12.32 -3.84
CA PHE A 42 -3.62 11.67 -3.03
C PHE A 42 -4.85 12.55 -2.79
N MET A 43 -4.93 13.73 -3.44
CA MET A 43 -6.01 14.72 -3.24
C MET A 43 -6.23 15.10 -1.77
N GLY A 44 -5.16 15.13 -1.00
CA GLY A 44 -5.19 15.27 0.45
C GLY A 44 -4.09 14.46 1.12
N ASP A 45 -4.18 14.36 2.44
CA ASP A 45 -3.26 13.51 3.20
C ASP A 45 -3.82 12.09 3.26
N LEU A 46 -3.24 11.17 2.48
CA LEU A 46 -3.55 9.75 2.59
C LEU A 46 -3.20 9.28 4.00
N ASP A 47 -4.20 8.77 4.73
CA ASP A 47 -3.99 8.20 6.05
C ASP A 47 -3.34 6.81 5.87
N ILE A 48 -2.01 6.76 5.97
CA ILE A 48 -1.20 5.57 5.70
C ILE A 48 -1.63 4.37 6.58
N TYR A 49 -2.22 4.61 7.74
CA TYR A 49 -2.74 3.56 8.62
C TYR A 49 -3.97 2.85 8.06
N LEU A 50 -4.66 3.46 7.10
CA LEU A 50 -5.76 2.84 6.35
C LEU A 50 -5.26 2.06 5.14
N CYS A 51 -3.98 2.18 4.80
CA CYS A 51 -3.39 1.43 3.72
C CYS A 51 -3.04 0.02 4.19
N THR A 52 -3.42 -0.95 3.38
CA THR A 52 -2.92 -2.33 3.50
C THR A 52 -2.32 -2.74 2.16
N ALA A 53 -1.44 -3.73 2.20
CA ALA A 53 -0.82 -4.26 0.99
C ALA A 53 -1.06 -5.76 0.92
N LYS A 54 -1.15 -6.28 -0.30
CA LYS A 54 -1.30 -7.72 -0.55
C LYS A 54 -0.39 -8.13 -1.69
N MET A 55 0.38 -9.21 -1.48
CA MET A 55 1.26 -9.74 -2.51
C MET A 55 0.48 -10.08 -3.79
N LYS A 56 0.93 -9.53 -4.92
CA LYS A 56 0.36 -9.76 -6.25
C LYS A 56 1.19 -10.79 -7.01
N SER A 57 2.49 -10.51 -7.19
CA SER A 57 3.34 -11.33 -8.06
C SER A 57 4.83 -11.13 -7.80
N ILE A 58 5.59 -12.19 -8.07
CA ILE A 58 7.05 -12.15 -8.20
C ILE A 58 7.36 -12.52 -9.65
N GLN A 59 8.18 -11.72 -10.34
CA GLN A 59 8.47 -11.90 -11.76
C GLN A 59 9.96 -11.72 -12.02
N LEU A 60 10.59 -12.68 -12.69
CA LEU A 60 11.94 -12.52 -13.23
C LEU A 60 11.86 -11.98 -14.66
N THR A 61 12.56 -10.89 -14.92
CA THR A 61 12.60 -10.22 -16.22
C THR A 61 14.03 -10.08 -16.70
N HIS A 62 14.28 -10.49 -17.94
CA HIS A 62 15.52 -10.22 -18.66
C HIS A 62 15.37 -9.00 -19.55
N HIS A 63 16.21 -7.99 -19.35
CA HIS A 63 16.25 -6.81 -20.22
C HIS A 63 17.31 -7.02 -21.32
N PHE A 64 16.87 -7.32 -22.54
CA PHE A 64 17.79 -7.57 -23.67
C PHE A 64 18.68 -6.37 -24.00
N GLU A 65 18.12 -5.16 -23.99
CA GLU A 65 18.87 -3.94 -24.38
C GLU A 65 19.94 -3.57 -23.35
N LEU A 66 19.63 -3.76 -22.08
CA LEU A 66 20.50 -3.41 -20.96
C LEU A 66 21.34 -4.62 -20.47
N SER A 67 21.08 -5.81 -21.03
CA SER A 67 21.79 -7.07 -20.76
C SER A 67 21.88 -7.44 -19.28
N TYR A 68 20.79 -7.26 -18.54
CA TYR A 68 20.71 -7.61 -17.11
C TYR A 68 19.35 -8.21 -16.74
N ASP A 69 19.36 -8.96 -15.64
CA ASP A 69 18.20 -9.64 -15.07
C ASP A 69 17.77 -8.96 -13.77
N VAL A 70 16.47 -8.83 -13.58
CA VAL A 70 15.88 -8.30 -12.35
C VAL A 70 14.67 -9.10 -11.91
N VAL A 71 14.40 -9.06 -10.61
CA VAL A 71 13.19 -9.61 -10.01
C VAL A 71 12.28 -8.48 -9.57
N TYR A 72 11.08 -8.43 -10.13
CA TYR A 72 10.00 -7.56 -9.68
C TYR A 72 9.22 -8.26 -8.57
N SER A 73 9.01 -7.55 -7.47
CA SER A 73 8.09 -7.94 -6.40
C SER A 73 6.98 -6.89 -6.32
N THR A 74 5.74 -7.29 -6.60
CA THR A 74 4.60 -6.38 -6.74
C THR A 74 3.54 -6.64 -5.69
N LEU A 75 3.02 -5.56 -5.10
CA LEU A 75 1.91 -5.52 -4.16
C LEU A 75 0.70 -4.85 -4.81
N TYR A 76 -0.50 -5.33 -4.50
CA TYR A 76 -1.69 -4.50 -4.53
C TYR A 76 -1.69 -3.56 -3.34
N VAL A 77 -1.98 -2.29 -3.58
CA VAL A 77 -2.19 -1.29 -2.55
C VAL A 77 -3.69 -1.10 -2.36
N LEU A 78 -4.14 -1.26 -1.13
CA LEU A 78 -5.53 -1.18 -0.72
C LEU A 78 -5.71 -0.01 0.26
N TYR A 79 -6.81 0.70 0.19
CA TYR A 79 -7.23 1.74 1.13
C TYR A 79 -8.63 1.41 1.62
N LEU A 80 -8.78 1.14 2.93
CA LEU A 80 -10.02 0.59 3.51
C LEU A 80 -10.53 -0.67 2.78
N GLY A 81 -9.60 -1.53 2.34
CA GLY A 81 -9.91 -2.77 1.61
C GLY A 81 -10.13 -2.60 0.10
N GLU A 82 -10.31 -1.37 -0.39
CA GLU A 82 -10.48 -1.08 -1.81
C GLU A 82 -9.14 -0.87 -2.50
N ARG A 83 -8.95 -1.47 -3.67
CA ARG A 83 -7.69 -1.32 -4.42
C ARG A 83 -7.54 0.09 -4.97
N ILE A 84 -6.38 0.70 -4.72
CA ILE A 84 -6.02 2.04 -5.21
C ILE A 84 -4.80 2.05 -6.12
N GLY A 85 -4.07 0.94 -6.25
CA GLY A 85 -2.91 0.87 -7.13
C GLY A 85 -2.04 -0.34 -6.90
N GLU A 86 -0.83 -0.25 -7.43
CA GLU A 86 0.21 -1.24 -7.31
C GLU A 86 1.53 -0.58 -6.92
N TYR A 87 2.22 -1.19 -5.97
CA TYR A 87 3.58 -0.81 -5.62
C TYR A 87 4.51 -1.95 -6.00
N HIS A 88 5.68 -1.64 -6.52
CA HIS A 88 6.69 -2.63 -6.85
C HIS A 88 8.07 -2.21 -6.38
N MET A 89 8.85 -3.21 -5.96
CA MET A 89 10.29 -3.10 -5.82
C MET A 89 10.97 -3.98 -6.86
N ILE A 90 12.04 -3.45 -7.44
CA ILE A 90 12.90 -4.12 -8.41
C ILE A 90 14.17 -4.53 -7.69
N PHE A 91 14.53 -5.81 -7.80
CA PHE A 91 15.72 -6.36 -7.19
C PHE A 91 16.69 -6.87 -8.25
N THR A 92 17.99 -6.70 -8.02
CA THR A 92 19.01 -7.44 -8.76
C THR A 92 18.98 -8.92 -8.36
N LEU A 93 19.64 -9.80 -9.13
CA LEU A 93 19.76 -11.22 -8.78
C LEU A 93 20.53 -11.50 -7.48
N ASP A 94 21.29 -10.53 -6.97
CA ASP A 94 21.95 -10.60 -5.67
C ASP A 94 21.03 -10.13 -4.52
N GLY A 95 19.82 -9.70 -4.84
CA GLY A 95 18.80 -9.23 -3.90
C GLY A 95 19.00 -7.78 -3.42
N ALA A 96 19.85 -7.02 -4.09
CA ALA A 96 19.94 -5.56 -3.88
C ALA A 96 18.71 -4.87 -4.48
N ILE A 97 18.27 -3.77 -3.87
CA ILE A 97 17.18 -2.96 -4.43
C ILE A 97 17.78 -2.13 -5.56
N GLU A 98 17.23 -2.27 -6.76
CA GLU A 98 17.61 -1.48 -7.93
C GLU A 98 16.73 -0.23 -8.04
N ASP A 99 15.41 -0.39 -7.87
CA ASP A 99 14.43 0.69 -7.97
C ASP A 99 13.11 0.33 -7.27
N GLU A 100 12.24 1.30 -7.09
CA GLU A 100 10.89 1.13 -6.54
C GLU A 100 9.90 2.16 -7.09
N GLY A 101 8.62 1.81 -7.13
CA GLY A 101 7.61 2.72 -7.65
C GLY A 101 6.18 2.39 -7.24
N LEU A 102 5.38 3.45 -7.11
CA LEU A 102 3.93 3.37 -6.91
C LEU A 102 3.20 3.81 -8.18
N GLN A 103 2.28 2.98 -8.64
CA GLN A 103 1.37 3.30 -9.73
C GLN A 103 -0.06 3.24 -9.21
N LEU A 104 -0.75 4.38 -9.18
CA LEU A 104 -2.15 4.45 -8.80
C LEU A 104 -3.08 4.04 -9.94
N ASP A 105 -4.16 3.37 -9.58
CA ASP A 105 -5.24 3.06 -10.52
C ASP A 105 -5.99 4.34 -10.90
N GLN A 106 -6.65 4.37 -12.06
CA GLN A 106 -7.41 5.54 -12.52
C GLN A 106 -8.54 5.95 -11.55
N THR A 107 -9.10 4.98 -10.84
CA THR A 107 -10.20 5.17 -9.87
C THR A 107 -9.71 5.47 -8.46
N SER A 108 -8.39 5.46 -8.21
CA SER A 108 -7.79 5.65 -6.89
C SER A 108 -8.30 6.90 -6.17
N LYS A 109 -8.45 8.00 -6.91
CA LYS A 109 -8.93 9.29 -6.41
C LYS A 109 -10.33 9.19 -5.78
N ASP A 110 -11.24 8.46 -6.41
CA ASP A 110 -12.60 8.28 -5.89
C ASP A 110 -12.58 7.42 -4.62
N SER A 111 -11.82 6.32 -4.62
CA SER A 111 -11.66 5.43 -3.46
C SER A 111 -11.03 6.14 -2.26
N ILE A 112 -9.98 6.94 -2.49
CA ILE A 112 -9.31 7.71 -1.43
C ILE A 112 -10.26 8.77 -0.87
N ARG A 113 -10.99 9.49 -1.73
CA ARG A 113 -11.97 10.49 -1.30
C ARG A 113 -13.08 9.86 -0.47
N GLU A 114 -13.67 8.77 -0.95
CA GLU A 114 -14.73 8.05 -0.24
C GLU A 114 -14.23 7.57 1.13
N GLY A 115 -13.05 6.96 1.18
CA GLY A 115 -12.48 6.49 2.43
C GLY A 115 -12.17 7.62 3.42
N SER A 116 -11.74 8.78 2.92
CA SER A 116 -11.52 9.97 3.76
C SER A 116 -12.82 10.51 4.36
N ILE A 117 -13.93 10.47 3.60
CA ILE A 117 -15.26 10.81 4.10
C ILE A 117 -15.71 9.81 5.17
N LYS A 118 -15.56 8.50 4.93
CA LYS A 118 -15.90 7.46 5.91
C LYS A 118 -15.11 7.63 7.21
N LEU A 119 -13.82 7.94 7.12
CA LEU A 119 -12.98 8.22 8.29
C LEU A 119 -13.47 9.45 9.07
N TRP A 120 -13.79 10.54 8.38
CA TRP A 120 -14.36 11.74 9.01
C TRP A 120 -15.68 11.44 9.73
N MET A 121 -16.55 10.62 9.11
CA MET A 121 -17.81 10.18 9.72
C MET A 121 -17.55 9.34 10.98
N ILE A 122 -16.63 8.37 10.92
CA ILE A 122 -16.25 7.53 12.06
C ILE A 122 -15.77 8.39 13.23
N ARG A 123 -14.84 9.31 12.98
CA ARG A 123 -14.27 10.20 14.01
C ARG A 123 -15.34 11.12 14.60
N SER A 124 -16.19 11.72 13.75
CA SER A 124 -17.26 12.62 14.21
C SER A 124 -18.31 11.89 15.03
N ALA A 125 -18.72 10.69 14.59
CA ALA A 125 -19.67 9.85 15.30
C ALA A 125 -19.10 9.39 16.66
N ARG A 126 -17.81 9.04 16.69
CA ARG A 126 -17.13 8.67 17.94
C ARG A 126 -17.09 9.84 18.93
N ASN A 127 -16.76 11.04 18.47
CA ASN A 127 -16.77 12.26 19.29
C ASN A 127 -18.16 12.62 19.81
N ALA A 128 -19.22 12.25 19.09
CA ALA A 128 -20.60 12.38 19.53
C ALA A 128 -21.03 11.29 20.55
N GLY A 129 -20.14 10.37 20.91
CA GLY A 129 -20.40 9.33 21.91
C GLY A 129 -21.07 8.06 21.37
N LEU A 130 -21.11 7.87 20.04
CA LEU A 130 -21.68 6.66 19.45
C LEU A 130 -20.81 5.42 19.73
N SER A 131 -21.48 4.26 19.83
CA SER A 131 -20.82 2.97 19.98
C SER A 131 -20.16 2.53 18.68
N ILE A 132 -19.08 1.75 18.76
CA ILE A 132 -18.36 1.21 17.58
C ILE A 132 -19.33 0.43 16.68
N HIS A 133 -20.21 -0.38 17.26
CA HIS A 133 -21.25 -1.12 16.54
C HIS A 133 -22.19 -0.20 15.73
N SER A 134 -22.69 0.88 16.35
CA SER A 134 -23.57 1.85 15.67
C SER A 134 -22.86 2.56 14.53
N ILE A 135 -21.57 2.87 14.69
CA ILE A 135 -20.76 3.49 13.65
C ILE A 135 -20.55 2.49 12.51
N ALA A 136 -20.10 1.26 12.81
CA ALA A 136 -19.89 0.17 11.85
C ALA A 136 -21.10 -0.04 10.94
N GLN A 137 -22.30 -0.10 11.53
CA GLN A 137 -23.54 -0.24 10.78
C GLN A 137 -23.84 0.96 9.87
N ALA A 138 -23.51 2.18 10.30
CA ALA A 138 -23.82 3.41 9.57
C ALA A 138 -22.86 3.71 8.40
N VAL A 139 -21.58 3.34 8.53
CA VAL A 139 -20.55 3.51 7.47
C VAL A 139 -20.28 2.22 6.67
N GLU A 140 -20.97 1.13 6.99
CA GLU A 140 -20.82 -0.17 6.33
C GLU A 140 -19.37 -0.69 6.37
N ILE A 141 -18.73 -0.57 7.54
CA ILE A 141 -17.35 -1.02 7.79
C ILE A 141 -17.34 -2.00 8.97
N GLU A 142 -16.49 -3.02 8.91
CA GLU A 142 -16.32 -3.98 10.01
C GLU A 142 -15.83 -3.31 11.32
N GLU A 143 -16.36 -3.77 12.46
CA GLU A 143 -16.06 -3.20 13.77
C GLU A 143 -14.57 -3.31 14.17
N ASN A 144 -13.90 -4.38 13.75
CA ASN A 144 -12.47 -4.61 13.98
C ASN A 144 -11.63 -3.47 13.36
N LEU A 145 -11.96 -3.05 12.13
CA LEU A 145 -11.28 -1.98 11.43
C LEU A 145 -11.50 -0.68 12.17
N ILE A 146 -12.75 -0.32 12.49
CA ILE A 146 -13.06 0.90 13.25
C ILE A 146 -12.33 0.95 14.59
N THR A 147 -12.26 -0.18 15.29
CA THR A 147 -11.53 -0.29 16.57
C THR A 147 -10.04 0.01 16.37
N HIS A 148 -9.43 -0.53 15.32
CA HIS A 148 -8.04 -0.22 14.97
C HIS A 148 -7.87 1.28 14.66
N LEU A 149 -8.77 1.87 13.86
CA LEU A 149 -8.70 3.28 13.45
C LEU A 149 -8.79 4.26 14.61
N LEU A 150 -9.48 3.88 15.69
CA LEU A 150 -9.70 4.72 16.85
C LEU A 150 -8.65 4.53 17.95
N ASN A 151 -7.86 3.45 17.92
CA ASN A 151 -6.87 3.12 18.94
C ASN A 151 -5.43 3.57 18.60
N GLU A 152 -5.13 3.91 17.35
CA GLU A 152 -3.81 4.40 16.93
C GLU A 152 -3.68 5.95 16.98
N GLN A 153 -4.48 6.61 17.82
CA GLN A 153 -4.38 8.04 18.15
C GLN A 153 -3.83 8.25 19.56
#